data_AF-A0A2D6X1A2-F1
#
_entry.id   AF-A0A2D6X1A2-F1
#
_cell.length_a   1.000
_cell.length_b   1.000
_cell.length_c   1.000
_cell.angle_alpha   90.00
_cell.angle_beta   90.00
_cell.angle_gamma   90.00
#
_symmetry.space_group_name_H-M   'P 1'
#
loop_
_entity.id
_entity.type
_entity.pdbx_description
1 polymer ?
#
loop_
_entity_poly.entity_id
_entity_poly.type
_entity_poly.pdbx_seq_one_letter_code
_entity_poly.pdbx_strand_id
1 'polypeptide(L)'
;MAIINDCVLDLENSIDVEPAATPWYDLSLYKNNGTITAGTGGWTQEPSGLWVYDFDGAVTIVTVGNILSSIQTVLLWIAPGDITTRSIMDLDGGTHSIEIDGAGDITATGWAAPAIYVNGTIAAAVTLSAWNCIAVTTATLFAASAIVIGQEASFYLGKIGMPKIFTYVYTAGQVRNYFEKTKHLFGVLD
;
A
#
# COMPACT_ATOMS: atom_id res chain seq x y z
N MET A 1 17.06 4.03 23.65
CA MET A 1 15.81 4.49 22.98
C MET A 1 15.18 3.24 22.39
N ALA A 2 14.11 2.71 22.99
CA ALA A 2 13.43 1.56 22.41
C ALA A 2 12.69 2.06 21.17
N ILE A 3 12.97 1.47 20.01
CA ILE A 3 12.11 1.65 18.83
C ILE A 3 10.75 1.09 19.25
N ILE A 4 9.74 1.94 19.32
CA ILE A 4 8.38 1.46 19.55
C ILE A 4 7.99 0.71 18.28
N ASN A 5 7.61 -0.56 18.41
CA ASN A 5 7.17 -1.40 17.30
C ASN A 5 5.78 -0.97 16.87
N ASP A 6 5.70 0.11 16.10
CA ASP A 6 4.44 0.78 15.79
C ASP A 6 4.21 0.88 14.28
N CYS A 7 2.95 1.13 13.94
CA CYS A 7 2.55 1.64 12.64
C CYS A 7 3.10 3.07 12.50
N VAL A 8 3.94 3.30 11.49
CA VAL A 8 4.58 4.60 11.22
C VAL A 8 3.93 5.39 10.10
N LEU A 9 3.07 4.73 9.33
CA LEU A 9 2.17 5.35 8.36
C LEU A 9 0.88 4.56 8.36
N ASP A 10 -0.23 5.25 8.52
CA ASP A 10 -1.56 4.67 8.45
C ASP A 10 -2.50 5.56 7.66
N LEU A 11 -2.44 5.46 6.32
CA LEU A 11 -3.33 6.22 5.46
C LEU A 11 -4.71 5.56 5.44
N GLU A 12 -5.56 5.98 6.38
CA GLU A 12 -6.92 5.48 6.47
C GLU A 12 -7.90 6.32 5.68
N ASN A 13 -9.04 5.71 5.42
CA ASN A 13 -10.14 6.27 4.67
C ASN A 13 -11.36 6.34 5.60
N SER A 14 -12.14 7.41 5.51
CA SER A 14 -13.43 7.46 6.21
C SER A 14 -14.36 6.37 5.68
N ILE A 15 -15.24 5.91 6.56
CA ILE A 15 -16.44 5.18 6.16
C ILE A 15 -17.55 6.23 6.03
N ASP A 16 -18.41 6.08 5.01
CA ASP A 16 -19.62 6.86 4.74
C ASP A 16 -19.43 8.32 4.27
N VAL A 17 -18.38 9.01 4.70
CA VAL A 17 -18.12 10.42 4.32
C VAL A 17 -17.03 10.50 3.26
N GLU A 18 -17.31 11.13 2.13
CA GLU A 18 -16.29 11.39 1.11
C GLU A 18 -15.13 12.21 1.70
N PRO A 19 -13.87 11.74 1.56
CA PRO A 19 -12.73 12.51 2.03
C PRO A 19 -12.55 13.80 1.23
N ALA A 20 -11.87 14.78 1.83
CA ALA A 20 -11.41 15.94 1.07
C ALA A 20 -10.48 15.51 -0.08
N ALA A 21 -10.42 16.31 -1.15
CA ALA A 21 -9.57 16.01 -2.31
C ALA A 21 -8.09 15.81 -1.94
N THR A 22 -7.60 16.50 -0.91
CA THR A 22 -6.27 16.33 -0.32
C THR A 22 -6.27 16.92 1.11
N PRO A 23 -5.51 16.37 2.07
CA PRO A 23 -4.63 15.20 1.96
C PRO A 23 -5.34 13.87 2.24
N TRP A 24 -4.66 12.76 1.92
CA TRP A 24 -4.99 11.45 2.50
C TRP A 24 -4.45 11.41 3.93
N TYR A 25 -5.33 11.31 4.92
CA TYR A 25 -4.93 11.47 6.32
C TYR A 25 -4.17 10.26 6.87
N ASP A 26 -3.06 10.54 7.56
CA ASP A 26 -2.31 9.57 8.35
C ASP A 26 -2.84 9.52 9.79
N LEU A 27 -3.38 8.36 10.18
CA LEU A 27 -3.88 8.11 11.51
C LEU A 27 -2.84 7.58 12.49
N SER A 28 -1.62 7.30 12.03
CA SER A 28 -0.49 6.99 12.90
C SER A 28 -0.18 8.13 13.88
N LEU A 29 0.73 7.89 14.83
CA LEU A 29 1.21 8.94 15.73
C LEU A 29 2.03 10.03 15.02
N TYR A 30 2.50 9.77 13.80
CA TYR A 30 3.43 10.63 13.07
C TYR A 30 2.74 11.70 12.22
N LYS A 31 1.47 11.48 11.84
CA LYS A 31 0.64 12.45 11.10
C LYS A 31 1.28 12.94 9.80
N ASN A 32 2.02 12.05 9.13
CA ASN A 32 2.60 12.27 7.81
C ASN A 32 1.51 12.05 6.74
N ASN A 33 0.58 12.99 6.65
CA ASN A 33 -0.51 12.90 5.68
C ASN A 33 0.04 12.84 4.24
N GLY A 34 -0.60 12.04 3.39
CA GLY A 34 -0.29 11.93 1.98
C GLY A 34 -0.82 13.11 1.18
N THR A 35 0.07 13.80 0.47
CA THR A 35 -0.31 14.85 -0.50
C THR A 35 -0.66 14.20 -1.83
N ILE A 36 -1.93 14.30 -2.22
CA ILE A 36 -2.45 13.76 -3.47
C ILE A 36 -2.16 14.73 -4.61
N THR A 37 -1.46 14.25 -5.64
CA THR A 37 -1.46 14.86 -6.98
C THR A 37 -2.55 14.15 -7.77
N ALA A 38 -3.66 14.84 -8.02
CA ALA A 38 -4.81 14.25 -8.69
C ALA A 38 -4.60 14.19 -10.21
N GLY A 39 -4.90 13.03 -10.79
CA GLY A 39 -5.12 12.86 -12.21
C GLY A 39 -6.61 12.78 -12.55
N THR A 40 -6.99 11.92 -13.51
CA THR A 40 -8.41 11.69 -13.85
C THR A 40 -9.13 10.72 -12.92
N GLY A 41 -8.38 10.04 -12.03
CA GLY A 41 -8.92 9.20 -10.97
C GLY A 41 -9.47 10.04 -9.79
N GLY A 42 -9.65 9.41 -8.64
CA GLY A 42 -10.20 10.11 -7.46
C GLY A 42 -10.71 9.19 -6.37
N TRP A 43 -11.36 9.78 -5.37
CA TRP A 43 -12.04 9.02 -4.33
C TRP A 43 -13.19 8.21 -4.91
N THR A 44 -13.20 6.91 -4.62
CA THR A 44 -14.30 6.00 -4.96
C THR A 44 -14.71 5.23 -3.71
N GLN A 45 -15.98 4.84 -3.62
CA GLN A 45 -16.52 4.16 -2.45
C GLN A 45 -16.76 2.67 -2.76
N GLU A 46 -16.27 1.80 -1.88
CA GLU A 46 -16.54 0.38 -1.92
C GLU A 46 -17.91 0.05 -1.30
N PRO A 47 -18.51 -1.12 -1.59
CA PRO A 47 -19.85 -1.47 -1.09
C PRO A 47 -20.01 -1.42 0.43
N SER A 48 -18.91 -1.54 1.18
CA SER A 48 -18.88 -1.41 2.64
C SER A 48 -19.02 0.04 3.14
N GLY A 49 -18.99 1.02 2.25
CA GLY A 49 -18.89 2.44 2.59
C GLY A 49 -17.46 2.95 2.72
N LEU A 50 -16.45 2.07 2.64
CA LEU A 50 -15.03 2.43 2.68
C LEU A 50 -14.65 3.23 1.44
N TRP A 51 -14.07 4.42 1.65
CA TRP A 51 -13.48 5.19 0.56
C TRP A 51 -12.09 4.65 0.20
N VAL A 52 -11.73 4.67 -1.07
CA VAL A 52 -10.41 4.28 -1.60
C VAL A 52 -10.03 5.23 -2.73
N TYR A 53 -8.74 5.31 -3.05
CA TYR A 53 -8.28 6.20 -4.11
C TYR A 53 -8.06 5.41 -5.41
N ASP A 54 -8.66 5.89 -6.51
CA ASP A 54 -8.49 5.36 -7.86
C ASP A 54 -7.38 6.12 -8.59
N PHE A 55 -6.37 5.39 -9.04
CA PHE A 55 -5.19 5.89 -9.74
C PHE A 55 -5.33 5.69 -11.24
N ASP A 56 -5.01 6.72 -12.01
CA ASP A 56 -5.30 6.79 -13.44
C ASP A 56 -4.24 6.16 -14.36
N GLY A 57 -3.17 5.58 -13.82
CA GLY A 57 -2.09 5.04 -14.63
C GLY A 57 -1.26 6.09 -15.36
N ALA A 58 -1.36 7.38 -14.98
CA ALA A 58 -0.74 8.47 -15.71
C ALA A 58 -0.04 9.51 -14.83
N VAL A 59 -0.74 10.18 -13.91
CA VAL A 59 -0.15 11.25 -13.08
C VAL A 59 -0.57 11.19 -11.63
N THR A 60 -1.55 10.35 -11.31
CA THR A 60 -2.05 10.23 -9.95
C THR A 60 -0.98 9.64 -9.05
N ILE A 61 -0.57 10.39 -8.03
CA ILE A 61 0.37 9.93 -7.01
C ILE A 61 0.00 10.46 -5.64
N VAL A 62 0.45 9.78 -4.60
CA VAL A 62 0.38 10.26 -3.21
C VAL A 62 1.80 10.34 -2.66
N THR A 63 2.25 11.55 -2.39
CA THR A 63 3.56 11.77 -1.77
C THR A 63 3.41 11.86 -0.27
N VAL A 64 4.23 11.15 0.48
CA VAL A 64 4.25 11.20 1.94
C VAL A 64 5.59 11.77 2.38
N GLY A 65 5.55 12.67 3.36
CA GLY A 65 6.77 13.24 3.95
C GLY A 65 7.70 12.15 4.50
N ASN A 66 8.98 12.47 4.63
CA ASN A 66 10.01 11.54 5.12
C ASN A 66 9.63 10.95 6.49
N ILE A 67 9.60 9.62 6.60
CA ILE A 67 9.19 8.92 7.82
C ILE A 67 10.41 8.47 8.66
N LEU A 68 11.66 8.67 8.19
CA LEU A 68 12.95 8.39 8.88
C LEU A 68 12.99 7.08 9.69
N SER A 69 12.21 6.07 9.30
CA SER A 69 11.92 4.90 10.11
C SER A 69 12.56 3.64 9.53
N SER A 70 12.92 2.70 10.42
CA SER A 70 13.47 1.38 10.07
C SER A 70 12.35 0.45 9.61
N ILE A 71 11.92 0.57 8.35
CA ILE A 71 10.78 -0.17 7.81
C ILE A 71 11.12 -1.65 7.67
N GLN A 72 10.13 -2.48 8.00
CA GLN A 72 10.21 -3.93 7.84
C GLN A 72 8.94 -4.56 7.27
N THR A 73 7.81 -3.85 7.27
CA THR A 73 6.56 -4.32 6.67
C THR A 73 5.84 -3.18 5.97
N VAL A 74 5.38 -3.43 4.74
CA VAL A 74 4.37 -2.62 4.04
C VAL A 74 3.15 -3.49 3.81
N LEU A 75 1.96 -2.94 4.04
CA LEU A 75 0.68 -3.63 3.89
C LEU A 75 -0.34 -2.70 3.24
N LEU A 76 -1.10 -3.19 2.27
CA LEU A 76 -2.14 -2.41 1.58
C LEU A 76 -3.12 -3.32 0.83
N TRP A 77 -4.25 -2.75 0.43
CA TRP A 77 -5.18 -3.37 -0.53
C TRP A 77 -5.04 -2.72 -1.90
N ILE A 78 -5.03 -3.53 -2.95
CA ILE A 78 -4.95 -3.06 -4.33
C ILE A 78 -6.00 -3.75 -5.21
N ALA A 79 -6.59 -3.01 -6.16
CA ALA A 79 -7.41 -3.57 -7.24
C ALA A 79 -6.83 -3.07 -8.58
N PRO A 80 -5.86 -3.80 -9.17
CA PRO A 80 -5.15 -3.32 -10.34
C PRO A 80 -6.04 -3.31 -11.57
N GLY A 81 -6.02 -2.20 -12.30
CA GLY A 81 -6.60 -2.08 -13.65
C GLY A 81 -5.65 -2.54 -14.76
N ASP A 82 -4.37 -2.69 -14.44
CA ASP A 82 -3.34 -3.29 -15.28
C ASP A 82 -2.35 -4.07 -14.40
N ILE A 83 -1.96 -5.25 -14.83
CA ILE A 83 -0.97 -6.13 -14.15
C ILE A 83 0.25 -6.43 -15.04
N THR A 84 0.48 -5.63 -16.08
CA THR A 84 1.60 -5.80 -17.03
C THR A 84 2.69 -4.74 -16.77
N THR A 85 3.45 -4.91 -15.69
CA THR A 85 4.49 -3.95 -15.24
C THR A 85 3.92 -2.63 -14.72
N ARG A 86 3.63 -2.56 -13.41
CA ARG A 86 3.08 -1.36 -12.76
C ARG A 86 3.70 -1.10 -11.39
N SER A 87 4.16 0.11 -11.15
CA SER A 87 4.68 0.53 -9.85
C SER A 87 3.51 0.74 -8.88
N ILE A 88 3.63 0.25 -7.65
CA ILE A 88 2.63 0.44 -6.60
C ILE A 88 3.13 1.51 -5.61
N MET A 89 4.39 1.41 -5.21
CA MET A 89 4.97 2.32 -4.20
C MET A 89 6.50 2.38 -4.32
N ASP A 90 7.05 3.60 -4.31
CA ASP A 90 8.44 3.90 -3.99
C ASP A 90 8.54 4.29 -2.51
N LEU A 91 9.60 3.87 -1.84
CA LEU A 91 9.82 4.12 -0.42
C LEU A 91 10.97 5.10 -0.16
N ASP A 92 11.92 5.25 -1.09
CA ASP A 92 13.16 5.98 -0.82
C ASP A 92 13.78 6.74 -2.01
N GLY A 93 13.04 6.90 -3.10
CA GLY A 93 13.53 7.58 -4.31
C GLY A 93 14.10 6.63 -5.35
N GLY A 94 13.60 5.38 -5.40
CA GLY A 94 13.87 4.41 -6.47
C GLY A 94 14.85 3.28 -6.14
N THR A 95 15.27 3.12 -4.88
CA THR A 95 16.09 1.95 -4.48
C THR A 95 15.25 0.85 -3.86
N HIS A 96 14.21 1.20 -3.10
CA HIS A 96 13.27 0.28 -2.48
C HIS A 96 11.85 0.56 -2.97
N SER A 97 11.25 -0.40 -3.65
CA SER A 97 9.92 -0.27 -4.24
C SER A 97 9.11 -1.56 -4.14
N ILE A 98 7.80 -1.43 -4.37
CA ILE A 98 6.86 -2.53 -4.58
C ILE A 98 6.20 -2.30 -5.94
N GLU A 99 6.26 -3.29 -6.81
CA GLU A 99 5.66 -3.25 -8.15
C GLU A 99 4.86 -4.54 -8.44
N ILE A 100 4.14 -4.52 -9.55
CA ILE A 100 3.61 -5.70 -10.26
C ILE A 100 4.50 -5.90 -11.47
N ASP A 101 5.03 -7.09 -11.69
CA ASP A 101 5.85 -7.40 -12.87
C ASP A 101 5.01 -7.71 -14.12
N GLY A 102 5.66 -8.13 -15.21
CA GLY A 102 4.96 -8.49 -16.45
C GLY A 102 4.17 -9.81 -16.39
N ALA A 103 4.35 -10.62 -15.35
CA ALA A 103 3.60 -11.86 -15.10
C ALA A 103 2.38 -11.65 -14.19
N GLY A 104 2.22 -10.44 -13.63
CA GLY A 104 1.18 -10.16 -12.65
C GLY A 104 1.55 -10.57 -11.23
N ASP A 105 2.84 -10.73 -10.94
CA ASP A 105 3.35 -11.03 -9.60
C ASP A 105 3.84 -9.75 -8.91
N ILE A 106 3.63 -9.66 -7.59
CA ILE A 106 4.24 -8.61 -6.77
C ILE A 106 5.75 -8.81 -6.70
N THR A 107 6.49 -7.72 -6.93
CA THR A 107 7.93 -7.63 -6.73
C THR A 107 8.26 -6.62 -5.62
N ALA A 108 9.42 -6.81 -4.99
CA ALA A 108 9.92 -5.96 -3.92
C ALA A 108 11.39 -5.62 -4.17
N THR A 109 11.63 -4.68 -5.10
CA THR A 109 12.98 -4.29 -5.54
C THR A 109 13.74 -3.61 -4.42
N GLY A 110 15.01 -4.00 -4.21
CA GLY A 110 15.87 -3.47 -3.15
C GLY A 110 15.67 -4.09 -1.76
N TRP A 111 14.59 -4.85 -1.55
CA TRP A 111 14.36 -5.52 -0.28
C TRP A 111 15.28 -6.74 -0.14
N ALA A 112 15.93 -6.90 1.01
CA ALA A 112 16.74 -8.09 1.28
C ALA A 112 15.84 -9.27 1.69
N ALA A 113 15.83 -10.34 0.88
CA ALA A 113 15.06 -11.57 1.13
C ALA A 113 13.60 -11.31 1.58
N PRO A 114 12.79 -10.58 0.79
CA PRO A 114 11.43 -10.25 1.18
C PRO A 114 10.56 -11.51 1.22
N ALA A 115 9.63 -11.56 2.18
CA ALA A 115 8.49 -12.45 2.12
C ALA A 115 7.28 -11.65 1.64
N ILE A 116 6.69 -12.12 0.54
CA ILE A 116 5.54 -11.51 -0.14
C ILE A 116 4.31 -12.36 0.15
N TYR A 117 3.23 -11.68 0.47
CA TYR A 117 1.94 -12.29 0.75
C TYR A 117 0.86 -11.66 -0.10
N VAL A 118 0.01 -12.49 -0.69
CA VAL A 118 -1.23 -12.08 -1.34
C VAL A 118 -2.39 -12.80 -0.64
N ASN A 119 -3.42 -12.03 -0.26
CA ASN A 119 -4.64 -12.50 0.38
C ASN A 119 -4.36 -13.39 1.61
N GLY A 120 -3.42 -12.97 2.45
CA GLY A 120 -3.10 -13.65 3.71
C GLY A 120 -2.20 -14.89 3.58
N THR A 121 -1.70 -15.21 2.39
CA THR A 121 -0.87 -16.41 2.13
C THR A 121 0.42 -16.05 1.41
N ILE A 122 1.49 -16.86 1.55
CA ILE A 122 2.74 -16.64 0.82
C ILE A 122 2.48 -16.90 -0.67
N ALA A 123 2.45 -15.82 -1.43
CA ALA A 123 2.14 -15.79 -2.86
C ALA A 123 2.59 -14.43 -3.40
N ALA A 124 2.76 -14.33 -4.72
CA ALA A 124 3.08 -13.07 -5.40
C ALA A 124 2.00 -12.68 -6.43
N ALA A 125 1.35 -13.65 -7.06
CA ALA A 125 0.33 -13.40 -8.08
C ALA A 125 -0.87 -12.61 -7.56
N VAL A 126 -1.23 -11.56 -8.29
CA VAL A 126 -2.45 -10.77 -8.05
C VAL A 126 -3.49 -11.02 -9.14
N THR A 127 -4.76 -10.83 -8.77
CA THR A 127 -5.87 -10.94 -9.72
C THR A 127 -6.20 -9.55 -10.28
N LEU A 128 -6.17 -9.43 -11.61
CA LEU A 128 -6.59 -8.22 -12.34
C LEU A 128 -8.06 -7.87 -12.02
N SER A 129 -8.34 -6.58 -11.83
CA SER A 129 -9.70 -6.04 -11.59
C SER A 129 -10.42 -6.65 -10.37
N ALA A 130 -9.67 -7.18 -9.40
CA ALA A 130 -10.18 -7.67 -8.14
C ALA A 130 -9.33 -7.15 -6.98
N TRP A 131 -9.91 -7.05 -5.79
CA TRP A 131 -9.18 -6.66 -4.59
C TRP A 131 -8.21 -7.75 -4.14
N ASN A 132 -6.95 -7.36 -3.92
CA ASN A 132 -5.88 -8.19 -3.40
C ASN A 132 -5.28 -7.50 -2.17
N CYS A 133 -5.21 -8.20 -1.04
CA CYS A 133 -4.46 -7.73 0.13
C CYS A 133 -3.00 -8.12 -0.02
N ILE A 134 -2.10 -7.14 -0.09
CA ILE A 134 -0.67 -7.34 -0.26
C ILE A 134 0.04 -7.03 1.05
N ALA A 135 0.99 -7.88 1.43
CA ALA A 135 1.98 -7.54 2.43
C ALA A 135 3.38 -7.93 1.94
N VAL A 136 4.34 -7.03 2.11
CA VAL A 136 5.76 -7.28 1.86
C VAL A 136 6.51 -7.07 3.17
N THR A 137 7.28 -8.06 3.58
CA THR A 137 8.00 -8.05 4.85
C THR A 137 9.48 -8.39 4.65
N THR A 138 10.38 -7.83 5.46
CA THR A 138 11.80 -8.20 5.47
C THR A 138 12.39 -8.11 6.89
N ALA A 139 13.33 -8.99 7.19
CA ALA A 139 14.10 -8.91 8.43
C ALA A 139 15.16 -7.79 8.42
N THR A 140 15.59 -7.34 7.23
CA THR A 140 16.60 -6.29 7.10
C THR A 140 15.92 -4.93 7.01
N LEU A 141 16.15 -4.08 8.00
CA LEU A 141 15.62 -2.73 7.99
C LEU A 141 16.25 -1.85 6.91
N PHE A 142 15.46 -0.94 6.37
CA PHE A 142 15.90 0.17 5.54
C PHE A 142 15.09 1.43 5.87
N ALA A 143 15.55 2.59 5.43
CA ALA A 143 14.88 3.87 5.68
C ALA A 143 13.96 4.23 4.51
N ALA A 144 12.69 4.57 4.78
CA ALA A 144 11.90 5.30 3.80
C ALA A 144 12.12 6.80 3.93
N SER A 145 12.90 7.34 3.00
CA SER A 145 13.26 8.76 2.94
C SER A 145 12.32 9.58 2.05
N ALA A 146 11.62 8.94 1.10
CA ALA A 146 10.80 9.60 0.10
C ALA A 146 9.72 8.62 -0.42
N ILE A 147 8.55 8.61 0.23
CA ILE A 147 7.49 7.68 -0.13
C ILE A 147 6.60 8.29 -1.20
N VAL A 148 6.40 7.54 -2.28
CA VAL A 148 5.45 7.85 -3.35
C VAL A 148 4.57 6.64 -3.58
N ILE A 149 3.28 6.77 -3.33
CA ILE A 149 2.28 5.75 -3.66
C ILE A 149 1.75 6.04 -5.06
N GLY A 150 1.63 5.00 -5.87
CA GLY A 150 1.14 5.08 -7.25
C GLY A 150 2.23 5.31 -8.30
N GLN A 151 3.51 5.43 -7.91
CA GLN A 151 4.61 5.64 -8.85
C GLN A 151 5.96 5.18 -8.31
N GLU A 152 6.78 4.66 -9.23
CA GLU A 152 8.25 4.63 -9.17
C GLU A 152 8.78 4.91 -10.60
N ALA A 153 9.01 3.88 -11.41
CA ALA A 153 9.36 3.99 -12.83
C ALA A 153 8.14 4.08 -13.77
N SER A 154 7.00 3.55 -13.32
CA SER A 154 5.72 3.61 -14.03
C SER A 154 4.62 4.14 -13.10
N PHE A 155 3.43 4.41 -13.63
CA PHE A 155 2.28 4.82 -12.84
C PHE A 155 1.33 3.63 -12.61
N TYR A 156 0.81 3.55 -11.39
CA TYR A 156 -0.22 2.60 -11.00
C TYR A 156 -1.55 2.91 -11.68
N LEU A 157 -2.22 1.90 -12.22
CA LEU A 157 -3.60 1.99 -12.72
C LEU A 157 -4.49 1.11 -11.85
N GLY A 158 -5.56 1.70 -11.31
CA GLY A 158 -6.54 1.01 -10.46
C GLY A 158 -6.59 1.57 -9.05
N LYS A 159 -7.21 0.85 -8.13
CA LYS A 159 -7.53 1.36 -6.79
C LYS A 159 -6.51 0.91 -5.74
N ILE A 160 -6.19 1.80 -4.80
CA ILE A 160 -5.42 1.48 -3.58
C ILE A 160 -6.23 1.90 -2.36
N GLY A 161 -6.23 1.04 -1.33
CA GLY A 161 -6.89 1.29 -0.06
C GLY A 161 -6.03 0.88 1.14
N MET A 162 -6.18 1.59 2.25
CA MET A 162 -5.53 1.30 3.54
C MET A 162 -4.01 1.00 3.49
N PRO A 163 -3.16 1.84 2.86
CA PRO A 163 -1.72 1.64 2.92
C PRO A 163 -1.18 1.92 4.33
N LYS A 164 -0.47 0.92 4.86
CA LYS A 164 0.14 0.91 6.19
C LYS A 164 1.61 0.51 6.13
N ILE A 165 2.44 1.11 6.98
CA ILE A 165 3.88 0.82 7.09
C ILE A 165 4.26 0.59 8.55
N PHE A 166 5.09 -0.41 8.82
CA PHE A 166 5.52 -0.79 10.16
C PHE A 166 7.03 -0.96 10.28
N THR A 167 7.55 -0.69 11.47
CA THR A 167 8.98 -0.86 11.82
C THR A 167 9.31 -2.24 12.41
N TYR A 168 8.42 -3.21 12.19
CA TYR A 168 8.62 -4.59 12.61
C TYR A 168 8.12 -5.55 11.54
N VAL A 169 8.61 -6.77 11.59
CA VAL A 169 8.22 -7.84 10.67
C VAL A 169 6.87 -8.40 11.08
N TYR A 170 5.85 -8.26 10.23
CA TYR A 170 4.62 -9.02 10.39
C TYR A 170 4.89 -10.51 10.19
N THR A 171 4.44 -11.33 11.13
CA THR A 171 4.40 -12.78 10.96
C THR A 171 3.32 -13.18 9.96
N ALA A 172 3.45 -14.36 9.32
CA ALA A 172 2.41 -14.90 8.44
C ALA A 172 1.02 -14.95 9.11
N GLY A 173 0.96 -15.25 10.41
CA GLY A 173 -0.28 -15.23 11.18
C GLY A 173 -0.89 -13.82 11.34
N GLN A 174 -0.06 -12.79 11.53
CA GLN A 174 -0.52 -11.40 11.58
C GLN A 174 -1.01 -10.92 10.21
N VAL A 175 -0.31 -11.26 9.13
CA VAL A 175 -0.75 -10.94 7.76
C VAL A 175 -2.09 -11.59 7.46
N ARG A 176 -2.23 -12.89 7.74
CA ARG A 176 -3.50 -13.61 7.56
C ARG A 176 -4.62 -12.97 8.38
N ASN A 177 -4.39 -12.73 9.66
CA ASN A 177 -5.39 -12.12 10.53
C ASN A 177 -5.80 -10.71 10.05
N TYR A 178 -4.87 -9.92 9.50
CA TYR A 178 -5.22 -8.63 8.89
C TYR A 178 -6.14 -8.80 7.68
N PHE A 179 -5.80 -9.72 6.76
CA PHE A 179 -6.62 -10.02 5.59
C PHE A 179 -8.04 -10.46 6.01
N GLU A 180 -8.17 -11.45 6.89
CA GLU A 180 -9.48 -11.95 7.34
C GLU A 180 -10.33 -10.85 7.99
N LYS A 181 -9.70 -9.94 8.76
CA LYS A 181 -10.39 -8.84 9.43
C LYS A 181 -10.80 -7.71 8.50
N THR A 182 -10.18 -7.56 7.32
CA THR A 182 -10.41 -6.40 6.46
C THR A 182 -11.08 -6.75 5.13
N LYS A 183 -11.06 -8.02 4.70
CA LYS A 183 -11.57 -8.45 3.38
C LYS A 183 -13.03 -8.08 3.12
N HIS A 184 -13.87 -8.11 4.16
CA HIS A 184 -15.27 -7.72 4.05
C HIS A 184 -15.48 -6.24 3.68
N LEU A 185 -14.53 -5.37 4.03
CA LEU A 185 -14.55 -3.95 3.65
C LEU A 185 -14.38 -3.77 2.13
N PHE A 186 -13.74 -4.73 1.47
CA PHE A 186 -13.47 -4.72 0.04
C PHE A 186 -14.41 -5.63 -0.75
N GLY A 187 -15.50 -6.10 -0.12
CA GLY A 187 -16.47 -7.00 -0.76
C GLY A 187 -15.95 -8.41 -1.05
N VAL A 188 -14.80 -8.79 -0.49
CA VAL A 188 -14.23 -10.13 -0.61
C VAL A 188 -14.86 -11.03 0.45
N LEU A 189 -15.60 -12.05 0.00
CA LEU A 189 -16.29 -13.03 0.85
C LEU A 189 -15.47 -14.31 1.01
N ASP A 190 -15.82 -15.13 2.01
CA ASP A 190 -15.21 -16.44 2.31
C ASP A 190 -15.34 -17.46 1.17
#